data_AF-A0A2E9WV17-F1
#
_entry.id   AF-A0A2E9WV17-F1
#
_cell.length_a   1.000
_cell.length_b   1.000
_cell.length_c   1.000
_cell.angle_alpha   90.00
_cell.angle_beta   90.00
_cell.angle_gamma   90.00
#
_symmetry.space_group_name_H-M   'P 1'
#
loop_
_entity.id
_entity.type
_entity.pdbx_description
1 polymer ?
#
loop_
_entity_poly.entity_id
_entity_poly.type
_entity_poly.pdbx_seq_one_letter_code
_entity_poly.pdbx_strand_id
1 'polypeptide(L)' 'MAVSTPVAKTRLILASASPRRLDLLKQIGIHPDEVDPPHIDESPLGNEKPAEHALRLAREKAETVHARHQGCFILAADT' A
#
# COMPACT_ATOMS: atom_id res chain seq x y z
N MET A 1 -3.09 -15.36 -36.39
CA MET A 1 -3.95 -15.13 -35.22
C MET A 1 -3.06 -15.21 -33.99
N ALA A 2 -2.73 -14.08 -33.37
CA ALA A 2 -1.91 -14.07 -32.16
C ALA A 2 -2.82 -14.41 -30.97
N VAL A 3 -2.56 -15.55 -30.33
CA VAL A 3 -3.22 -15.91 -29.07
C VAL A 3 -2.48 -15.14 -27.97
N SER A 4 -3.06 -14.03 -27.51
CA SER A 4 -2.56 -13.32 -26.34
C SER A 4 -2.82 -14.18 -25.10
N THR A 5 -1.75 -14.72 -24.51
CA THR A 5 -1.82 -15.41 -23.23
C THR A 5 -2.23 -14.40 -22.15
N PRO A 6 -3.29 -14.65 -21.36
CA PRO A 6 -3.64 -13.74 -20.27
C PRO A 6 -2.53 -13.78 -19.22
N VAL A 7 -1.85 -12.64 -19.02
CA VAL A 7 -1.03 -12.43 -17.83
C VAL A 7 -1.98 -12.49 -16.64
N ALA A 8 -1.76 -13.42 -15.71
CA ALA A 8 -2.53 -13.48 -14.48
C ALA A 8 -2.45 -12.11 -13.78
N LYS A 9 -3.60 -11.46 -13.59
CA LYS A 9 -3.67 -10.14 -12.98
C LYS A 9 -3.35 -10.27 -11.49
N THR A 10 -2.13 -9.90 -11.08
CA THR A 10 -1.79 -9.76 -9.67
C THR A 10 -2.57 -8.60 -9.08
N ARG A 11 -3.31 -8.84 -7.99
CA ARG A 11 -4.13 -7.81 -7.35
C ARG A 11 -3.27 -6.72 -6.71
N LEU A 12 -3.76 -5.49 -6.71
CA LEU A 12 -3.17 -4.34 -6.03
C LEU A 12 -4.04 -3.94 -4.83
N ILE A 13 -3.47 -3.94 -3.63
CA ILE A 13 -4.13 -3.53 -2.39
C ILE A 13 -3.55 -2.20 -1.90
N LEU A 14 -4.41 -1.25 -1.57
CA LEU A 14 -4.02 0.01 -0.92
C LEU A 14 -4.08 -0.13 0.60
N ALA A 15 -2.91 -0.10 1.24
CA ALA A 15 -2.74 -0.18 2.69
C ALA A 15 -2.91 1.20 3.36
N SER A 16 -4.08 1.83 3.22
CA SER A 16 -4.32 3.17 3.76
C SER A 16 -5.80 3.46 4.01
N ALA A 17 -6.12 4.03 5.17
CA ALA A 17 -7.44 4.59 5.46
C ALA A 17 -7.70 5.99 4.84
N SER A 18 -6.66 6.65 4.32
CA SER A 18 -6.78 8.03 3.81
C SER A 18 -7.57 8.09 2.50
N PRO A 19 -8.72 8.79 2.44
CA PRO A 19 -9.47 9.00 1.20
C PRO A 19 -8.64 9.73 0.15
N ARG A 20 -7.79 10.67 0.58
CA ARG A 20 -6.89 11.43 -0.30
C ARG A 20 -5.93 10.53 -1.08
N ARG A 21 -5.38 9.47 -0.46
CA ARG A 21 -4.47 8.56 -1.17
C ARG A 21 -5.19 7.75 -2.25
N LEU A 22 -6.43 7.33 -1.96
CA LEU A 22 -7.27 6.67 -2.96
C LEU A 22 -7.57 7.60 -4.13
N ASP A 23 -7.89 8.87 -3.86
CA ASP A 23 -8.18 9.84 -4.91
C ASP A 23 -6.94 10.19 -5.75
N LEU A 24 -5.75 10.26 -5.16
CA LEU A 24 -4.49 10.42 -5.90
C LEU A 24 -4.23 9.25 -6.86
N LEU A 25 -4.52 8.00 -6.46
CA LEU A 25 -4.39 6.86 -7.37
C LEU A 25 -5.39 6.95 -8.53
N LYS A 26 -6.64 7.32 -8.23
CA LYS A 26 -7.67 7.51 -9.27
C LYS A 26 -7.27 8.59 -10.27
N GLN A 27 -6.63 9.68 -9.84
CA GLN A 27 -6.16 10.75 -10.73
C GLN A 27 -5.16 10.25 -11.78
N ILE A 28 -4.38 9.22 -11.47
CA ILE A 28 -3.42 8.60 -12.40
C ILE A 28 -3.96 7.32 -13.05
N GLY A 29 -5.27 7.06 -12.96
CA GLY A 29 -5.93 5.91 -13.58
C GLY A 29 -5.66 4.56 -12.89
N ILE A 30 -5.13 4.58 -11.67
CA ILE A 30 -4.89 3.36 -10.88
C ILE A 30 -6.07 3.17 -9.92
N HIS A 31 -6.71 2.00 -10.03
CA HIS A 31 -7.77 1.57 -9.13
C HIS A 31 -7.26 0.34 -8.37
N PRO A 32 -6.98 0.45 -7.05
CA PRO A 32 -6.65 -0.74 -6.27
C PRO A 32 -7.86 -1.69 -6.26
N ASP A 33 -7.59 -2.99 -6.28
CA ASP A 33 -8.62 -4.02 -6.20
C ASP A 33 -9.27 -4.04 -4.80
N GLU A 34 -8.55 -3.60 -3.76
CA GLU A 34 -9.06 -3.47 -2.39
C GLU A 34 -8.34 -2.34 -1.62
N VAL A 35 -9.03 -1.74 -0.64
CA VAL A 35 -8.45 -0.80 0.32
C VAL A 35 -8.52 -1.45 1.70
N ASP A 36 -7.36 -1.74 2.30
CA ASP A 36 -7.25 -2.44 3.58
C ASP A 36 -6.38 -1.62 4.54
N PRO A 37 -6.97 -0.84 5.46
CA PRO A 37 -6.20 -0.06 6.43
C PRO A 37 -5.34 -0.92 7.39
N PRO A 38 -4.04 -0.60 7.53
CA PRO A 38 -3.20 -1.21 8.55
C PRO A 38 -3.55 -0.70 9.95
N HIS A 39 -3.43 -1.56 10.95
CA HIS A 39 -3.53 -1.20 12.37
C HIS A 39 -2.16 -1.38 13.01
N ILE A 40 -1.40 -0.29 13.13
CA ILE A 40 -0.02 -0.28 13.64
C ILE A 40 0.16 0.85 14.66
N ASP A 41 1.24 0.79 15.44
CA ASP A 41 1.65 1.91 16.30
C ASP A 41 2.44 2.94 15.49
N GLU A 42 1.86 4.13 15.35
CA GLU A 42 2.45 5.23 14.59
C GLU A 42 3.35 6.12 15.47
N SER A 43 3.57 5.77 16.74
CA SER A 43 4.43 6.53 17.64
C SER A 43 5.88 6.58 17.14
N PRO A 44 6.53 7.76 17.14
CA PRO A 44 7.94 7.86 16.80
C PRO A 44 8.83 7.08 17.78
N LEU A 45 9.87 6.45 17.24
CA LEU A 45 10.91 5.85 18.07
C LEU A 45 11.87 6.93 18.60
N GLY A 46 12.63 6.60 19.63
CA GLY A 46 13.59 7.53 20.23
C GLY A 46 14.63 8.02 19.22
N ASN A 47 14.75 9.34 19.07
CA ASN A 47 15.64 10.02 18.10
C ASN A 47 15.37 9.68 16.62
N GLU A 48 14.18 9.17 16.28
CA GLU A 48 13.80 8.88 14.91
C GLU A 48 13.61 10.18 14.11
N LYS A 49 14.35 10.34 13.00
CA LYS A 49 14.18 11.53 12.15
C LYS A 49 12.87 11.45 11.37
N PRO A 50 12.26 12.57 10.97
CA PRO A 50 10.99 12.56 10.22
C PRO A 50 11.00 11.67 8.96
N ALA A 51 12.08 11.69 8.18
CA ALA A 51 12.20 10.86 6.99
C ALA A 51 12.35 9.36 7.30
N GLU A 52 13.04 9.02 8.40
CA GLU A 52 13.20 7.64 8.87
C GLU A 52 11.86 7.13 9.41
N HIS A 53 11.14 7.97 10.15
CA HIS A 53 9.81 7.72 10.68
C HIS A 53 8.81 7.40 9.56
N ALA A 54 8.68 8.29 8.58
CA ALA A 54 7.76 8.08 7.45
C ALA A 54 8.11 6.81 6.65
N LEU A 55 9.40 6.54 6.43
CA LEU A 55 9.84 5.32 5.75
C LEU A 55 9.48 4.06 6.55
N ARG A 56 9.72 4.06 7.87
CA ARG A 56 9.37 2.95 8.75
C ARG A 56 7.86 2.72 8.73
N LEU A 57 7.06 3.76 8.96
CA LEU A 57 5.61 3.62 8.98
C LEU A 57 5.07 3.14 7.63
N ALA A 58 5.53 3.68 6.50
CA ALA A 58 5.11 3.21 5.19
C ALA A 58 5.41 1.70 5.00
N ARG A 59 6.58 1.25 5.46
CA ARG A 59 6.97 -0.15 5.38
C ARG A 59 6.14 -1.05 6.28
N GLU A 60 5.97 -0.67 7.55
CA GLU A 60 5.22 -1.43 8.54
C GLU A 60 3.73 -1.55 8.16
N LYS A 61 3.16 -0.48 7.60
CA LYS A 61 1.83 -0.47 6.98
C LYS A 61 1.71 -1.51 5.87
N ALA A 62 2.68 -1.55 4.95
CA ALA A 62 2.69 -2.52 3.86
C ALA A 62 2.85 -3.97 4.35
N GLU A 63 3.79 -4.23 5.26
CA GLU A 63 4.07 -5.56 5.80
C GLU A 63 2.87 -6.12 6.57
N THR A 64 2.20 -5.28 7.36
CA THR A 64 0.98 -5.65 8.11
C THR A 64 -0.16 -6.10 7.19
N VAL A 65 -0.38 -5.38 6.09
CA VAL A 65 -1.43 -5.73 5.12
C VAL A 65 -1.01 -6.92 4.25
N HIS A 66 0.28 -7.03 3.92
CA HIS A 66 0.80 -8.16 3.14
C HIS A 66 0.53 -9.52 3.81
N ALA A 67 0.59 -9.59 5.14
CA ALA A 67 0.27 -10.79 5.90
C ALA A 67 -1.17 -11.30 5.66
N ARG A 68 -2.12 -10.41 5.32
CA ARG A 68 -3.51 -10.73 4.99
C ARG A 68 -3.74 -10.98 3.49
N HIS A 69 -2.84 -10.53 2.63
CA HIS A 69 -2.97 -10.50 1.17
C HIS A 69 -1.74 -11.09 0.47
N GLN A 70 -1.42 -12.35 0.77
CA GLN A 70 -0.30 -13.06 0.14
C GLN A 70 -0.45 -13.11 -1.39
N GLY A 71 0.66 -12.93 -2.10
CA GLY A 71 0.68 -12.92 -3.56
C GLY A 71 0.05 -11.68 -4.21
N CYS A 72 -0.30 -10.64 -3.44
CA CYS A 72 -0.77 -9.36 -3.95
C CYS A 72 0.32 -8.29 -3.88
N PHE A 73 0.24 -7.29 -4.76
CA PHE A 73 1.01 -6.06 -4.61
C PHE A 73 0.37 -5.19 -3.54
N ILE A 74 1.16 -4.71 -2.58
CA ILE A 74 0.69 -3.83 -1.51
C ILE A 74 1.32 -2.45 -1.71
N LEU A 75 0.49 -1.41 -1.72
CA LEU A 75 0.93 -0.02 -1.74
C LEU A 75 0.59 0.64 -0.41
N ALA A 76 1.62 1.16 0.26
CA ALA A 76 1.49 1.94 1.49
C ALA A 76 2.29 3.24 1.37
N ALA A 77 1.92 4.23 2.17
CA ALA A 77 2.65 5.48 2.27
C ALA A 77 2.41 6.13 3.64
N ASP A 78 3.40 6.90 4.06
CA ASP A 78 3.33 7.79 5.21
C ASP A 78 3.83 9.19 4.81
N THR A 79 3.48 10.22 5.57
CA THR A 79 3.74 11.63 5.18
C THR A 79 3.89 12.51 6.39
#